data_AF-A0AAV6XMM5-F1
#
_entry.id   AF-A0AAV6XMM5-F1
#
_cell.length_a   1.000
_cell.length_b   1.000
_cell.length_c   1.000
_cell.angle_alpha   90.00
_cell.angle_beta   90.00
_cell.angle_gamma   90.00
#
_symmetry.space_group_name_H-M   'P 1'
#
loop_
_entity.id
_entity.type
_entity.pdbx_description
1 polymer ?
#
loop_
_entity_poly.entity_id
_entity_poly.type
_entity_poly.pdbx_seq_one_letter_code
_entity_poly.pdbx_strand_id
1 'polypeptide(L)'
;MDDPNPNKLDLREEYANAFRTESYNDFWTHVLALKKGDLTTHRSLGSTTAARLPSYRLFAEHLLDPNQSTITQILGLTLTQTRPKIMSLLHDYFSNTSDASHLCGLLLKDIDHIRKKYKLLKDPFDPSQNGSRPQINHLPSILARMTMFSKSNPFSQSAPSMTRFQAVQTSCSNLLKRLESRRDKIRLRICRLKKVKCGSAVFLVALTASLLVIVAAHAFVLLVATPGAMTVSFDLISIDKLAKSSAQLDAATKGTYILIRDLDTISRLVARLNDELEHMEALMQRWLERGGDRLQASEEMACRHKRNDLGFIEQLDELEEHLYLCFMTINRSRNLVIKEILNSDNSNLVAK
;
A
#
# COMPACT_ATOMS: atom_id res chain seq x y z
N MET A 1 -21.61 34.17 -35.04
CA MET A 1 -21.23 34.38 -33.63
C MET A 1 -21.38 33.02 -32.98
N ASP A 2 -20.29 32.26 -32.94
CA ASP A 2 -20.26 30.96 -32.28
C ASP A 2 -19.32 31.09 -31.08
N ASP A 3 -19.90 30.84 -29.91
CA ASP A 3 -19.28 30.92 -28.58
C ASP A 3 -18.33 29.72 -28.38
N PRO A 4 -17.06 29.92 -27.96
CA PRO A 4 -16.15 28.79 -27.74
C PRO A 4 -16.51 28.09 -26.43
N ASN A 5 -16.99 26.85 -26.57
CA ASN A 5 -17.29 25.89 -25.51
C ASN A 5 -16.20 25.88 -24.41
N PRO A 6 -16.55 26.05 -23.11
CA PRO A 6 -15.57 26.12 -22.03
C PRO A 6 -14.78 24.81 -21.91
N ASN A 7 -13.47 24.94 -21.71
CA ASN A 7 -12.53 23.85 -21.44
C ASN A 7 -13.16 22.79 -20.55
N LYS A 8 -13.58 21.68 -21.17
CA LYS A 8 -14.04 20.49 -20.47
C LYS A 8 -12.79 19.87 -19.86
N LEU A 9 -12.50 20.27 -18.62
CA LEU A 9 -11.43 19.73 -17.80
C LEU A 9 -11.52 18.20 -17.86
N ASP A 10 -10.61 17.56 -18.58
CA ASP A 10 -10.60 16.10 -18.66
C ASP A 10 -10.07 15.58 -17.32
N LEU A 11 -10.99 15.35 -16.40
CA LEU A 11 -10.71 14.77 -15.08
C LEU A 11 -9.90 13.46 -15.20
N ARG A 12 -9.97 12.77 -16.34
CA ARG A 12 -9.19 11.56 -16.62
C ARG A 12 -7.72 11.87 -16.92
N GLU A 13 -7.46 12.95 -17.64
CA GLU A 13 -6.11 13.43 -17.95
C GLU A 13 -5.47 14.03 -16.69
N GLU A 14 -6.23 14.81 -15.92
CA GLU A 14 -5.76 15.37 -14.65
C GLU A 14 -5.50 14.28 -13.61
N TYR A 15 -6.39 13.27 -13.51
CA TYR A 15 -6.15 12.09 -12.69
C TYR A 15 -4.91 11.32 -13.16
N ALA A 16 -4.75 11.08 -14.46
CA ALA A 16 -3.57 10.40 -14.99
C ALA A 16 -2.27 11.18 -14.71
N ASN A 17 -2.30 12.50 -14.81
CA ASN A 17 -1.14 13.35 -14.53
C ASN A 17 -0.82 13.42 -13.03
N ALA A 18 -1.81 13.30 -12.14
CA ALA A 18 -1.58 13.18 -10.70
C ALA A 18 -0.79 11.93 -10.29
N PHE A 19 -0.80 10.88 -11.13
CA PHE A 19 0.00 9.65 -10.93
C PHE A 19 1.30 9.60 -11.74
N ARG A 20 1.47 10.45 -12.76
CA ARG A 20 2.70 10.57 -13.57
C ARG A 20 3.69 11.55 -12.95
N THR A 21 4.14 11.25 -11.74
CA THR A 21 5.21 12.02 -11.08
C THR A 21 6.57 11.74 -11.74
N GLU A 22 7.61 12.53 -11.48
CA GLU A 22 8.98 12.21 -11.94
C GLU A 22 9.40 10.78 -11.57
N SER A 23 9.02 10.32 -10.37
CA SER A 23 9.26 8.93 -9.95
C SER A 23 8.57 7.87 -10.82
N TYR A 24 7.44 8.20 -11.46
CA TYR A 24 6.77 7.32 -12.42
C TYR A 24 7.59 7.22 -13.72
N ASN A 25 8.11 8.34 -14.22
CA ASN A 25 8.92 8.38 -15.44
C ASN A 25 10.29 7.70 -15.26
N ASP A 26 10.98 7.98 -14.15
CA ASP A 26 12.25 7.32 -13.83
C ASP A 26 12.07 5.80 -13.68
N PHE A 27 10.99 5.39 -13.03
CA PHE A 27 10.63 3.98 -12.89
C PHE A 27 10.36 3.30 -14.23
N TRP A 28 9.61 3.95 -15.13
CA TRP A 28 9.34 3.41 -16.47
C TRP A 28 10.59 3.28 -17.34
N THR A 29 11.55 4.17 -17.14
CA THR A 29 12.86 4.08 -17.78
C THR A 29 13.59 2.80 -17.35
N HIS A 30 13.50 2.42 -16.08
CA HIS A 30 14.06 1.16 -15.56
C HIS A 30 13.28 -0.08 -16.05
N VAL A 31 11.95 -0.03 -16.07
CA VAL A 31 11.12 -1.14 -16.57
C VAL A 31 11.35 -1.40 -18.06
N LEU A 32 11.45 -0.35 -18.87
CA LEU A 32 11.77 -0.47 -20.30
C LEU A 32 13.18 -1.05 -20.52
N ALA A 33 14.13 -0.77 -19.62
CA ALA A 33 15.46 -1.37 -19.65
C ALA A 33 15.44 -2.88 -19.32
N LEU A 34 14.60 -3.32 -18.37
CA LEU A 34 14.41 -4.73 -18.01
C LEU A 34 13.67 -5.54 -19.11
N LYS A 35 12.80 -4.87 -19.88
CA LYS A 35 11.97 -5.48 -20.92
C LYS A 35 12.71 -5.94 -22.18
N LYS A 36 14.02 -5.69 -22.30
CA LYS A 36 14.82 -6.08 -23.48
C LYS A 36 15.11 -7.60 -23.54
N GLY A 37 14.84 -8.35 -22.47
CA GLY A 37 15.26 -9.74 -22.34
C GLY A 37 14.18 -10.82 -22.34
N ASP A 38 12.92 -10.54 -21.98
CA ASP A 38 11.99 -11.65 -21.73
C ASP A 38 10.49 -11.36 -21.99
N LEU A 39 9.87 -12.38 -22.58
CA LEU A 39 8.45 -12.73 -22.67
C LEU A 39 7.53 -12.24 -23.81
N THR A 40 7.10 -13.28 -24.54
CA THR A 40 5.86 -13.47 -25.30
C THR A 40 4.63 -12.83 -24.66
N THR A 41 3.98 -11.94 -25.40
CA THR A 41 2.74 -11.28 -25.03
C THR A 41 1.56 -12.26 -25.12
N HIS A 42 1.03 -12.74 -23.99
CA HIS A 42 -0.31 -13.32 -23.96
C HIS A 42 -1.33 -12.20 -24.17
N ARG A 43 -1.76 -12.01 -25.42
CA ARG A 43 -2.88 -11.13 -25.78
C ARG A 43 -4.16 -11.68 -25.14
N SER A 44 -4.59 -11.06 -24.04
CA SER A 44 -5.91 -11.30 -23.45
C SER A 44 -6.98 -10.82 -24.43
N LEU A 45 -7.65 -11.77 -25.07
CA LEU A 45 -8.71 -11.49 -26.03
C LEU A 45 -9.98 -11.12 -25.25
N GLY A 46 -10.28 -9.82 -25.16
CA GLY A 46 -11.60 -9.32 -24.76
C GLY A 46 -11.74 -8.57 -23.43
N SER A 47 -10.68 -7.97 -22.86
CA SER A 47 -10.82 -7.04 -21.72
C SER A 47 -10.43 -5.61 -22.13
N THR A 48 -11.38 -4.67 -22.04
CA THR A 48 -11.18 -3.25 -22.36
C THR A 48 -10.52 -2.46 -21.22
N THR A 49 -10.46 -3.02 -20.02
CA THR A 49 -9.90 -2.36 -18.82
C THR A 49 -8.48 -2.87 -18.52
N ALA A 50 -8.25 -4.18 -18.58
CA ALA A 50 -6.93 -4.78 -18.30
C ALA A 50 -5.86 -4.46 -19.36
N ALA A 51 -6.25 -4.07 -20.57
CA ALA A 51 -5.30 -3.59 -21.60
C ALA A 51 -4.53 -2.33 -21.18
N ARG A 52 -4.98 -1.61 -20.14
CA ARG A 52 -4.30 -0.44 -19.56
C ARG A 52 -3.22 -0.79 -18.54
N LEU A 53 -3.16 -2.04 -18.08
CA LEU A 53 -2.32 -2.47 -16.96
C LEU A 53 -1.04 -3.30 -17.24
N PRO A 54 -0.52 -3.50 -18.49
CA PRO A 54 0.75 -4.21 -18.69
C PRO A 54 1.91 -3.67 -17.84
N SER A 55 1.85 -2.37 -17.54
CA SER A 55 2.77 -1.63 -16.69
C SER A 55 2.79 -2.07 -15.23
N TYR A 56 1.62 -2.34 -14.65
CA TYR A 56 1.48 -2.61 -13.23
C TYR A 56 1.73 -4.09 -12.90
N ARG A 57 1.54 -4.97 -13.89
CA ARG A 57 1.94 -6.39 -13.77
C ARG A 57 3.46 -6.54 -13.72
N LEU A 58 4.16 -5.83 -14.62
CA LEU A 58 5.62 -5.72 -14.62
C LEU A 58 6.16 -4.98 -13.38
N PHE A 59 5.37 -4.03 -12.83
CA PHE A 59 5.49 -3.56 -11.46
C PHE A 59 5.45 -4.86 -10.60
N ALA A 60 4.30 -5.43 -10.22
CA ALA A 60 4.17 -6.46 -9.15
C ALA A 60 5.30 -7.51 -9.02
N GLU A 61 5.87 -7.96 -10.15
CA GLU A 61 6.95 -8.94 -10.25
C GLU A 61 8.36 -8.48 -9.77
N HIS A 62 8.67 -7.18 -9.64
CA HIS A 62 10.05 -6.69 -9.39
C HIS A 62 10.27 -5.74 -8.17
N LEU A 63 9.30 -5.60 -7.27
CA LEU A 63 8.96 -4.22 -6.91
C LEU A 63 9.19 -3.62 -5.56
N LEU A 64 9.27 -4.43 -4.50
CA LEU A 64 9.23 -3.80 -3.18
C LEU A 64 10.45 -2.89 -3.08
N ASP A 65 10.22 -1.59 -3.14
CA ASP A 65 11.24 -0.59 -3.34
C ASP A 65 11.12 0.49 -2.26
N PRO A 66 12.18 0.72 -1.47
CA PRO A 66 13.38 -0.13 -1.38
C PRO A 66 13.06 -1.51 -0.84
N ASN A 67 13.81 -2.54 -1.25
CA ASN A 67 13.60 -3.91 -0.79
C ASN A 67 14.06 -4.09 0.67
N GLN A 68 13.68 -5.21 1.31
CA GLN A 68 13.98 -5.42 2.73
C GLN A 68 15.48 -5.51 3.05
N SER A 69 16.32 -5.98 2.12
CA SER A 69 17.77 -6.00 2.30
C SER A 69 18.32 -4.58 2.34
N THR A 70 17.92 -3.74 1.38
CA THR A 70 18.27 -2.33 1.32
C THR A 70 17.81 -1.58 2.57
N ILE A 71 16.58 -1.82 3.04
CA ILE A 71 16.08 -1.26 4.31
C ILE A 71 16.98 -1.68 5.47
N THR A 72 17.32 -2.97 5.57
CA THR A 72 18.14 -3.48 6.67
C THR A 72 19.52 -2.82 6.68
N GLN A 73 20.12 -2.60 5.51
CA GLN A 73 21.38 -1.88 5.38
C GLN A 73 21.25 -0.41 5.79
N ILE A 74 20.27 0.32 5.25
CA ILE A 74 20.04 1.74 5.57
C ILE A 74 19.79 1.90 7.07
N LEU A 75 18.88 1.11 7.63
CA LEU A 75 18.60 1.14 9.06
C LEU A 75 19.85 0.76 9.86
N GLY A 76 20.62 -0.25 9.45
CA GLY A 76 21.87 -0.65 10.09
C GLY A 76 22.92 0.47 10.16
N LEU A 77 23.06 1.26 9.10
CA LEU A 77 23.96 2.42 9.05
C LEU A 77 23.46 3.56 9.95
N THR A 78 22.15 3.84 9.92
CA THR A 78 21.51 4.89 10.75
C THR A 78 21.40 4.52 12.24
N LEU A 79 21.43 3.22 12.57
CA LEU A 79 21.28 2.65 13.92
C LEU A 79 22.38 3.06 14.90
N THR A 80 23.50 3.60 14.41
CA THR A 80 24.58 4.15 15.24
C THR A 80 24.16 5.43 15.99
N GLN A 81 22.99 6.01 15.70
CA GLN A 81 22.51 7.25 16.32
C GLN A 81 21.28 7.07 17.25
N THR A 82 21.56 6.94 18.55
CA THR A 82 20.80 7.47 19.73
C THR A 82 19.26 7.31 19.87
N ARG A 83 18.50 6.60 19.02
CA ARG A 83 17.01 6.54 19.11
C ARG A 83 16.36 5.16 18.89
N PRO A 84 16.60 4.16 19.77
CA PRO A 84 16.19 2.77 19.56
C PRO A 84 14.67 2.57 19.39
N LYS A 85 13.84 3.33 20.14
CA LYS A 85 12.37 3.20 20.07
C LYS A 85 11.76 3.66 18.74
N ILE A 86 12.40 4.61 18.06
CA ILE A 86 11.91 5.11 16.76
C ILE A 86 12.34 4.13 15.67
N MET A 87 13.59 3.68 15.73
CA MET A 87 14.12 2.70 14.79
C MET A 87 13.34 1.40 14.82
N SER A 88 12.95 0.90 16.00
CA SER A 88 12.05 -0.25 16.10
C SER A 88 10.71 -0.03 15.39
N LEU A 89 10.11 1.15 15.51
CA LEU A 89 8.84 1.45 14.81
C LEU A 89 9.02 1.57 13.30
N LEU A 90 10.14 2.12 12.84
CA LEU A 90 10.45 2.21 11.41
C LEU A 90 10.73 0.81 10.83
N HIS A 91 11.44 -0.05 11.57
CA HIS A 91 11.61 -1.45 11.21
C HIS A 91 10.26 -2.17 11.09
N ASP A 92 9.38 -2.04 12.08
CA ASP A 92 8.03 -2.63 12.05
C ASP A 92 7.21 -2.09 10.87
N TYR A 93 7.36 -0.81 10.52
CA TYR A 93 6.76 -0.20 9.34
C TYR A 93 7.20 -0.85 8.04
N PHE A 94 8.52 -1.03 7.85
CA PHE A 94 9.02 -1.67 6.64
C PHE A 94 8.70 -3.18 6.60
N SER A 95 8.61 -3.85 7.76
CA SER A 95 8.13 -5.23 7.84
C SER A 95 6.67 -5.33 7.41
N ASN A 96 5.77 -4.55 8.02
CA ASN A 96 4.34 -4.60 7.71
C ASN A 96 4.03 -4.25 6.27
N THR A 97 4.72 -3.26 5.69
CA THR A 97 4.55 -2.92 4.27
C THR A 97 5.08 -4.00 3.33
N SER A 98 6.11 -4.75 3.73
CA SER A 98 6.58 -5.94 3.01
C SER A 98 5.59 -7.09 3.08
N ASP A 99 5.01 -7.35 4.25
CA ASP A 99 4.00 -8.39 4.43
C ASP A 99 2.74 -8.08 3.61
N ALA A 100 2.33 -6.81 3.56
CA ALA A 100 1.22 -6.37 2.72
C ALA A 100 1.52 -6.48 1.22
N SER A 101 2.75 -6.15 0.81
CA SER A 101 3.21 -6.36 -0.56
C SER A 101 3.17 -7.85 -0.94
N HIS A 102 3.64 -8.73 -0.06
CA HIS A 102 3.58 -10.18 -0.26
C HIS A 102 2.15 -10.69 -0.36
N LEU A 103 1.26 -10.20 0.52
CA LEU A 103 -0.17 -10.50 0.46
C LEU A 103 -0.80 -10.11 -0.88
N CYS A 104 -0.47 -8.93 -1.41
CA CYS A 104 -0.96 -8.52 -2.71
C CYS A 104 -0.52 -9.49 -3.82
N GLY A 105 0.73 -9.95 -3.78
CA GLY A 105 1.23 -10.99 -4.70
C GLY A 105 0.49 -12.33 -4.58
N LEU A 106 0.13 -12.75 -3.34
CA LEU A 106 -0.68 -13.94 -3.14
C LEU A 106 -2.07 -13.80 -3.75
N LEU A 107 -2.74 -12.66 -3.56
CA LEU A 107 -4.06 -12.41 -4.12
C LEU A 107 -4.05 -12.33 -5.65
N LEU A 108 -3.02 -11.73 -6.24
CA LEU A 108 -2.84 -11.75 -7.70
C LEU A 108 -2.72 -13.19 -8.25
N LYS A 109 -1.99 -14.06 -7.53
CA LYS A 109 -1.89 -15.47 -7.88
C LYS A 109 -3.24 -16.18 -7.76
N ASP A 110 -4.03 -15.87 -6.73
CA ASP A 110 -5.37 -16.42 -6.53
C ASP A 110 -6.33 -15.97 -7.66
N ILE A 111 -6.24 -14.71 -8.10
CA ILE A 111 -6.98 -14.19 -9.27
C ILE A 111 -6.61 -14.96 -10.54
N ASP A 112 -5.32 -15.10 -10.83
CA ASP A 112 -4.86 -15.83 -12.03
C ASP A 112 -5.30 -17.30 -12.01
N HIS A 113 -5.33 -17.92 -10.84
CA HIS A 113 -5.83 -19.29 -10.66
C HIS A 113 -7.33 -19.38 -10.96
N ILE A 114 -8.13 -18.45 -10.41
CA ILE A 114 -9.57 -18.38 -10.69
C ILE A 114 -9.80 -18.17 -12.18
N ARG A 115 -9.12 -17.22 -12.82
CA ARG A 115 -9.28 -16.93 -14.25
C ARG A 115 -9.01 -18.17 -15.12
N LYS A 116 -7.94 -18.92 -14.82
CA LYS A 116 -7.62 -20.18 -15.52
C LYS A 116 -8.73 -21.22 -15.37
N LYS A 117 -9.24 -21.39 -14.15
CA LYS A 117 -10.33 -22.33 -13.86
C LYS A 117 -11.64 -21.93 -14.50
N TYR A 118 -11.96 -20.65 -14.43
CA TYR A 118 -13.14 -20.07 -15.03
C TYR A 118 -13.10 -20.19 -16.56
N LYS A 119 -11.93 -20.00 -17.19
CA LYS A 119 -11.72 -20.29 -18.62
C LYS A 119 -11.96 -21.78 -18.95
N LEU A 120 -11.45 -22.70 -18.13
CA LEU A 120 -11.67 -24.15 -18.31
C LEU A 120 -13.15 -24.55 -18.17
N LEU A 121 -13.88 -23.85 -17.29
CA LEU A 121 -15.33 -24.01 -17.15
C LEU A 121 -16.06 -23.49 -18.40
N LYS A 122 -15.61 -22.36 -18.95
CA LYS A 122 -16.22 -21.66 -20.09
C LYS A 122 -15.89 -22.24 -21.46
N ASP A 123 -14.86 -23.07 -21.60
CA ASP A 123 -14.50 -23.71 -22.87
C ASP A 123 -15.05 -25.16 -22.92
N PRO A 124 -16.30 -25.38 -23.39
CA PRO A 124 -16.85 -26.72 -23.56
C PRO A 124 -16.30 -27.47 -24.79
N PHE A 125 -15.56 -26.81 -25.69
CA PHE A 125 -15.09 -27.39 -26.95
C PHE A 125 -13.73 -26.79 -27.37
N ASP A 126 -12.61 -27.40 -26.97
CA ASP A 126 -11.37 -27.27 -27.75
C ASP A 126 -11.49 -28.21 -28.96
N PRO A 127 -11.67 -27.72 -30.21
CA PRO A 127 -11.89 -28.55 -31.39
C PRO A 127 -10.56 -29.06 -31.96
N SER A 128 -9.64 -29.46 -31.10
CA SER A 128 -8.45 -30.20 -31.54
C SER A 128 -8.85 -31.66 -31.77
N GLN A 129 -9.14 -31.94 -33.04
CA GLN A 129 -9.33 -33.23 -33.73
C GLN A 129 -10.79 -33.59 -34.07
N ASN A 130 -11.10 -33.29 -35.33
CA ASN A 130 -12.00 -34.02 -36.22
C ASN A 130 -13.51 -33.90 -35.93
N GLY A 131 -14.11 -32.85 -36.50
CA GLY A 131 -15.22 -32.97 -37.47
C GLY A 131 -16.19 -34.14 -37.28
N SER A 132 -16.77 -34.31 -36.10
CA SER A 132 -17.90 -35.20 -35.84
C SER A 132 -18.54 -34.73 -34.55
N ARG A 133 -19.80 -34.29 -34.60
CA ARG A 133 -20.57 -33.87 -33.43
C ARG A 133 -20.80 -35.11 -32.53
N PRO A 134 -20.32 -35.14 -31.27
CA PRO A 134 -20.70 -36.19 -30.34
C PRO A 134 -21.54 -35.58 -29.22
N GLN A 135 -22.85 -35.57 -29.41
CA GLN A 135 -23.78 -35.52 -28.28
C GLN A 135 -23.65 -36.87 -27.55
N ILE A 136 -23.42 -36.85 -26.22
CA ILE A 136 -23.89 -37.81 -25.18
C ILE A 136 -22.85 -38.18 -24.08
N ASN A 137 -21.52 -38.08 -24.26
CA ASN A 137 -20.56 -38.58 -23.24
C ASN A 137 -19.82 -37.52 -22.38
N HIS A 138 -20.25 -36.25 -22.38
CA HIS A 138 -19.53 -35.17 -21.68
C HIS A 138 -19.97 -34.90 -20.24
N LEU A 139 -21.07 -35.51 -19.77
CA LEU A 139 -21.63 -35.22 -18.44
C LEU A 139 -20.66 -35.50 -17.27
N PRO A 140 -19.92 -36.64 -17.23
CA PRO A 140 -18.93 -36.88 -16.18
C PRO A 140 -17.79 -35.86 -16.19
N SER A 141 -17.39 -35.39 -17.39
CA SER A 141 -16.32 -34.38 -17.54
C SER A 141 -16.76 -32.98 -17.10
N ILE A 142 -18.02 -32.62 -17.33
CA ILE A 142 -18.63 -31.37 -16.85
C ILE A 142 -18.75 -31.42 -15.32
N LEU A 143 -19.24 -32.54 -14.78
CA LEU A 143 -19.37 -32.76 -13.34
C LEU A 143 -18.01 -32.70 -12.62
N ALA A 144 -16.98 -33.32 -13.19
CA ALA A 144 -15.63 -33.29 -12.65
C ALA A 144 -15.05 -31.86 -12.64
N ARG A 145 -15.26 -31.09 -13.71
CA ARG A 145 -14.86 -29.67 -13.79
C ARG A 145 -15.59 -28.80 -12.76
N MET A 146 -16.90 -28.99 -12.59
CA MET A 146 -17.71 -28.26 -11.60
C MET A 146 -17.27 -28.57 -10.17
N THR A 147 -16.99 -29.84 -9.87
CA THR A 147 -16.45 -30.28 -8.57
C THR A 147 -15.07 -29.68 -8.28
N MET A 148 -14.21 -29.57 -9.31
CA MET A 148 -12.87 -28.96 -9.19
C MET A 148 -12.91 -27.44 -9.02
N PHE A 149 -13.94 -26.78 -9.54
CA PHE A 149 -14.17 -25.34 -9.36
C PHE A 149 -14.63 -25.03 -7.93
N SER A 150 -15.62 -25.77 -7.41
CA SER A 150 -16.22 -25.58 -6.07
C SER A 150 -15.19 -25.76 -4.94
N LYS A 151 -14.33 -26.79 -4.97
CA LYS A 151 -13.36 -27.07 -3.90
C LYS A 151 -12.18 -26.11 -3.78
N SER A 152 -12.21 -24.95 -4.43
CA SER A 152 -11.00 -24.13 -4.59
C SER A 152 -11.25 -22.64 -4.61
N ASN A 153 -12.28 -22.18 -3.89
CA ASN A 153 -12.47 -20.77 -3.64
C ASN A 153 -11.33 -20.22 -2.75
N PRO A 154 -10.37 -19.45 -3.30
CA PRO A 154 -9.25 -18.91 -2.53
C PRO A 154 -9.64 -17.70 -1.67
N PHE A 155 -10.86 -17.18 -1.82
CA PHE A 155 -11.38 -16.04 -1.07
C PHE A 155 -12.25 -16.45 0.11
N SER A 156 -12.44 -17.76 0.31
CA SER A 156 -13.13 -18.29 1.49
C SER A 156 -12.37 -17.93 2.77
N GLN A 157 -13.08 -17.70 3.87
CA GLN A 157 -12.47 -17.25 5.13
C GLN A 157 -11.44 -18.26 5.69
N SER A 158 -11.60 -19.55 5.37
CA SER A 158 -10.68 -20.63 5.77
C SER A 158 -9.44 -20.71 4.86
N ALA A 159 -9.39 -19.98 3.75
CA ALA A 159 -8.27 -19.99 2.83
C ALA A 159 -7.00 -19.39 3.48
N PRO A 160 -5.81 -19.94 3.19
CA PRO A 160 -4.55 -19.43 3.73
C PRO A 160 -4.29 -17.95 3.41
N SER A 161 -4.67 -17.48 2.21
CA SER A 161 -4.52 -16.07 1.81
C SER A 161 -5.41 -15.15 2.66
N MET A 162 -6.64 -15.58 3.00
CA MET A 162 -7.54 -14.82 3.87
C MET A 162 -7.08 -14.76 5.33
N THR A 163 -6.56 -15.87 5.86
CA THR A 163 -5.97 -15.86 7.21
C THR A 163 -4.78 -14.90 7.27
N ARG A 164 -3.91 -14.90 6.25
CA ARG A 164 -2.80 -13.94 6.13
C ARG A 164 -3.32 -12.50 5.97
N PHE A 165 -4.40 -12.30 5.22
CA PHE A 165 -5.02 -10.99 5.04
C PHE A 165 -5.39 -10.36 6.37
N GLN A 166 -6.12 -11.11 7.21
CA GLN A 166 -6.55 -10.66 8.53
C GLN A 166 -5.35 -10.37 9.44
N ALA A 167 -4.30 -11.20 9.39
CA ALA A 167 -3.06 -10.98 10.15
C ALA A 167 -2.36 -9.68 9.74
N VAL A 168 -2.23 -9.41 8.44
CA VAL A 168 -1.61 -8.17 7.92
C VAL A 168 -2.44 -6.94 8.31
N GLN A 169 -3.77 -6.98 8.15
CA GLN A 169 -4.65 -5.86 8.51
C GLN A 169 -4.59 -5.55 10.01
N THR A 170 -4.55 -6.59 10.86
CA THR A 170 -4.39 -6.46 12.31
C THR A 170 -3.03 -5.87 12.68
N SER A 171 -1.96 -6.36 12.06
CA SER A 171 -0.60 -5.86 12.29
C SER A 171 -0.46 -4.39 11.89
N CYS A 172 -0.99 -4.00 10.73
CA CYS A 172 -0.99 -2.61 10.26
C CYS A 172 -1.77 -1.70 11.21
N SER A 173 -2.94 -2.14 11.68
CA SER A 173 -3.77 -1.38 12.63
C SER A 173 -3.08 -1.19 13.98
N ASN A 174 -2.39 -2.21 14.48
CA ASN A 174 -1.60 -2.11 15.71
C ASN A 174 -0.43 -1.13 15.53
N LEU A 175 0.33 -1.28 14.43
CA LEU A 175 1.44 -0.40 14.09
C LEU A 175 0.99 1.07 14.00
N LEU A 176 -0.15 1.35 13.35
CA LEU A 176 -0.68 2.71 13.22
C LEU A 176 -0.85 3.37 14.59
N LYS A 177 -1.51 2.68 15.53
CA LYS A 177 -1.70 3.18 16.91
C LYS A 177 -0.37 3.48 17.61
N ARG A 178 0.63 2.61 17.43
CA ARG A 178 1.96 2.78 18.01
C ARG A 178 2.71 3.97 17.40
N LEU A 179 2.65 4.12 16.07
CA LEU A 179 3.23 5.26 15.35
C LEU A 179 2.61 6.58 15.78
N GLU A 180 1.27 6.67 15.82
CA GLU A 180 0.52 7.86 16.25
C GLU A 180 0.85 8.25 17.68
N SER A 181 0.74 7.28 18.62
CA SER A 181 1.07 7.51 20.03
C SER A 181 2.50 8.03 20.20
N ARG A 182 3.46 7.48 19.45
CA ARG A 182 4.85 7.92 19.52
C ARG A 182 5.05 9.31 18.91
N ARG A 183 4.47 9.57 17.74
CA ARG A 183 4.51 10.86 17.06
C ARG A 183 3.97 11.97 17.97
N ASP A 184 2.81 11.74 18.58
CA ASP A 184 2.15 12.73 19.41
C ASP A 184 2.92 12.98 20.71
N LYS A 185 3.51 11.94 21.29
CA LYS A 185 4.45 12.09 22.42
C LYS A 185 5.67 12.94 22.08
N ILE A 186 6.21 12.81 20.87
CA ILE A 186 7.35 13.64 20.41
C ILE A 186 6.90 15.08 20.17
N ARG A 187 5.76 15.30 19.52
CA ARG A 187 5.19 16.64 19.32
C ARG A 187 4.95 17.38 20.64
N LEU A 188 4.40 16.69 21.63
CA LEU A 188 4.22 17.25 22.98
C LEU A 188 5.55 17.63 23.64
N ARG A 189 6.60 16.82 23.47
CA ARG A 189 7.94 17.15 23.97
C ARG A 189 8.52 18.38 23.30
N ILE A 190 8.39 18.49 21.97
CA ILE A 190 8.82 19.68 21.22
C ILE A 190 8.09 20.93 21.76
N CYS A 191 6.77 20.87 21.93
CA CYS A 191 5.98 21.98 22.46
C CYS A 191 6.43 22.37 23.88
N ARG A 192 6.71 21.39 24.75
CA ARG A 192 7.23 21.66 26.11
C ARG A 192 8.59 22.35 26.07
N LEU A 193 9.54 21.85 25.28
CA LEU A 193 10.87 22.45 25.15
C LEU A 193 10.80 23.88 24.59
N LYS A 194 9.95 24.12 23.59
CA LYS A 194 9.72 25.48 23.06
C LYS A 194 9.18 26.44 24.14
N LYS A 195 8.23 25.99 24.97
CA LYS A 195 7.69 26.79 26.09
C LYS A 195 8.74 27.08 27.17
N VAL A 196 9.52 26.07 27.57
CA VAL A 196 10.61 26.23 28.55
C VAL A 196 11.65 27.23 28.03
N LYS A 197 12.02 27.12 26.76
CA LYS A 197 12.95 28.07 26.12
C LYS A 197 12.43 29.50 26.13
N CYS A 198 11.15 29.70 25.78
CA CYS A 198 10.53 31.03 25.81
C CYS A 198 10.51 31.59 27.24
N GLY A 199 10.09 30.79 28.22
CA GLY A 199 10.07 31.19 29.64
C GLY A 199 11.47 31.51 30.19
N SER A 200 12.48 30.71 29.83
CA SER A 200 13.88 30.95 30.22
C SER A 200 14.43 32.25 29.62
N ALA A 201 14.13 32.54 28.34
CA ALA A 201 14.53 33.79 27.72
C ALA A 201 13.90 35.00 28.42
N VAL A 202 12.61 34.94 28.74
CA VAL A 202 11.91 35.99 29.50
C VAL A 202 12.53 36.17 30.89
N PHE A 203 12.84 35.07 31.59
CA PHE A 203 13.49 35.12 32.89
C PHE A 203 14.88 35.77 32.83
N LEU A 204 15.68 35.43 31.82
CA LEU A 204 17.01 36.01 31.62
C LEU A 204 16.95 37.52 31.35
N VAL A 205 16.01 37.96 30.51
CA VAL A 205 15.78 39.39 30.23
C VAL A 205 15.33 40.12 31.50
N ALA A 206 14.40 39.55 32.27
CA ALA A 206 13.95 40.14 33.53
C ALA A 206 15.07 40.22 34.59
N LEU A 207 15.89 39.17 34.70
CA LEU A 207 17.03 39.12 35.62
C LEU A 207 18.08 40.17 35.27
N THR A 208 18.46 40.28 33.98
CA THR A 208 19.44 41.27 33.52
C THR A 208 18.95 42.71 33.70
N ALA A 209 17.69 43.00 33.36
CA ALA A 209 17.08 44.30 33.60
C ALA A 209 17.06 44.66 35.10
N SER A 210 16.69 43.71 35.96
CA SER A 210 16.66 43.92 37.41
C SER A 210 18.06 44.19 37.98
N LEU A 211 19.07 43.43 37.54
CA LEU A 211 20.45 43.62 37.98
C LEU A 211 21.01 44.98 37.54
N LEU A 212 20.69 45.43 36.32
CA LEU A 212 21.04 46.77 35.82
C LEU A 212 20.47 47.88 36.69
N VAL A 213 19.20 47.77 37.09
CA VAL A 213 18.56 48.75 37.99
C VAL A 213 19.24 48.78 39.35
N ILE A 214 19.58 47.62 39.93
CA ILE A 214 20.27 47.51 41.23
C ILE A 214 21.66 48.15 41.14
N VAL A 215 22.44 47.86 40.10
CA VAL A 215 23.78 48.44 39.91
C VAL A 215 23.70 49.96 39.73
N ALA A 216 22.75 50.45 38.92
CA ALA A 216 22.53 51.88 38.74
C ALA A 216 22.10 52.59 40.04
N ALA A 217 21.25 51.95 40.85
CA ALA A 217 20.76 52.49 42.12
C ALA A 217 21.83 52.50 43.22
N HIS A 218 22.76 51.54 43.22
CA HIS A 218 23.72 51.37 44.31
C HIS A 218 25.12 51.92 44.05
N ALA A 219 25.46 52.35 42.83
CA ALA A 219 26.62 53.16 42.40
C ALA A 219 28.04 52.89 42.98
N PHE A 220 28.31 51.97 43.92
CA PHE A 220 29.60 51.96 44.63
C PHE A 220 30.09 50.63 45.23
N VAL A 221 29.80 49.47 44.62
CA VAL A 221 30.58 48.25 44.96
C VAL A 221 31.24 47.67 43.73
N LEU A 222 32.56 47.83 43.72
CA LEU A 222 33.53 47.39 42.74
C LEU A 222 33.67 45.85 42.73
N LEU A 223 33.76 45.29 41.51
CA LEU A 223 34.37 44.00 41.14
C LEU A 223 33.71 42.69 41.65
N VAL A 224 33.40 41.78 40.72
CA VAL A 224 34.07 40.46 40.55
C VAL A 224 33.25 39.53 39.62
N ALA A 225 34.03 38.87 38.75
CA ALA A 225 33.77 37.64 38.00
C ALA A 225 32.64 37.65 36.96
N THR A 226 33.07 37.82 35.71
CA THR A 226 32.43 37.37 34.48
C THR A 226 31.71 36.03 34.69
N PRO A 227 30.37 35.96 34.55
CA PRO A 227 29.70 34.68 34.44
C PRO A 227 30.04 34.11 33.07
N GLY A 228 30.79 33.01 33.04
CA GLY A 228 30.96 32.20 31.84
C GLY A 228 29.57 31.81 31.33
N ALA A 229 29.16 32.40 30.21
CA ALA A 229 27.92 32.03 29.54
C ALA A 229 28.03 30.58 29.05
N MET A 230 27.60 29.65 29.89
CA MET A 230 27.50 28.24 29.54
C MET A 230 26.41 28.07 28.47
N THR A 231 26.86 28.03 27.23
CA THR A 231 26.32 27.33 26.06
C THR A 231 24.87 26.82 26.16
N VAL A 232 23.91 27.58 25.59
CA VAL A 232 22.50 27.19 25.35
C VAL A 232 22.34 26.23 24.15
N SER A 233 23.45 25.67 23.64
CA SER A 233 23.47 24.91 22.38
C SER A 233 22.77 23.55 22.46
N PHE A 234 22.71 22.92 23.63
CA PHE A 234 22.21 21.55 23.78
C PHE A 234 20.69 21.42 23.57
N ASP A 235 19.90 22.42 23.96
CA ASP A 235 18.44 22.37 23.81
C ASP A 235 17.98 22.55 22.35
N LEU A 236 18.71 23.34 21.56
CA LEU A 236 18.40 23.58 20.15
C LEU A 236 18.64 22.33 19.30
N ILE A 237 19.77 21.66 19.54
CA ILE A 237 20.13 20.39 18.89
C ILE A 237 19.13 19.29 19.24
N SER A 238 18.57 19.30 20.46
CA SER A 238 17.53 18.36 20.89
C SER A 238 16.22 18.58 20.13
N ILE A 239 15.73 19.83 20.02
CA ILE A 239 14.46 20.12 19.34
C ILE A 239 14.50 19.73 17.86
N ASP A 240 15.58 20.04 17.15
CA ASP A 240 15.73 19.68 15.73
C ASP A 240 15.72 18.15 15.52
N LYS A 241 16.47 17.41 16.35
CA LYS A 241 16.46 15.94 16.35
C LYS A 241 15.07 15.35 16.63
N LEU A 242 14.30 15.96 17.52
CA LEU A 242 12.91 15.57 17.78
C LEU A 242 11.99 15.93 16.60
N ALA A 243 12.21 17.06 15.93
CA ALA A 243 11.42 17.48 14.77
C ALA A 243 11.61 16.49 13.60
N LYS A 244 12.86 16.13 13.29
CA LYS A 244 13.22 15.08 12.31
C LYS A 244 12.56 13.75 12.63
N SER A 245 12.65 13.33 13.90
CA SER A 245 11.97 12.13 14.40
C SER A 245 10.45 12.19 14.21
N SER A 246 9.85 13.36 14.43
CA SER A 246 8.41 13.55 14.21
C SER A 246 8.05 13.48 12.73
N ALA A 247 8.92 13.95 11.82
CA ALA A 247 8.69 13.88 10.38
C ALA A 247 8.75 12.44 9.86
N GLN A 248 9.75 11.66 10.29
CA GLN A 248 9.85 10.22 10.00
C GLN A 248 8.60 9.46 10.44
N LEU A 249 8.16 9.67 11.68
CA LEU A 249 6.94 9.02 12.20
C LEU A 249 5.68 9.51 11.50
N ASP A 250 5.59 10.79 11.14
CA ASP A 250 4.43 11.32 10.41
C ASP A 250 4.32 10.72 9.01
N ALA A 251 5.43 10.57 8.28
CA ALA A 251 5.48 9.89 7.00
C ALA A 251 5.06 8.42 7.13
N ALA A 252 5.59 7.70 8.12
CA ALA A 252 5.24 6.30 8.37
C ALA A 252 3.76 6.15 8.79
N THR A 253 3.23 7.04 9.64
CA THR A 253 1.81 7.06 10.02
C THR A 253 0.92 7.26 8.80
N LYS A 254 1.22 8.24 7.95
CA LYS A 254 0.46 8.49 6.71
C LYS A 254 0.49 7.29 5.78
N GLY A 255 1.67 6.71 5.54
CA GLY A 255 1.81 5.51 4.72
C GLY A 255 1.03 4.31 5.27
N THR A 256 1.09 4.09 6.59
CA THR A 256 0.34 3.00 7.25
C THR A 256 -1.17 3.23 7.17
N TYR A 257 -1.64 4.46 7.34
CA TYR A 257 -3.05 4.81 7.22
C TYR A 257 -3.58 4.54 5.81
N ILE A 258 -2.85 4.96 4.79
CA ILE A 258 -3.26 4.73 3.39
C ILE A 258 -3.27 3.23 3.09
N LEU A 259 -2.25 2.49 3.52
CA LEU A 259 -2.22 1.04 3.37
C LEU A 259 -3.44 0.35 4.00
N ILE A 260 -3.82 0.73 5.22
CA ILE A 260 -5.04 0.18 5.86
C ILE A 260 -6.27 0.48 5.00
N ARG A 261 -6.37 1.67 4.42
CA ARG A 261 -7.50 2.05 3.56
C ARG A 261 -7.55 1.25 2.26
N ASP A 262 -6.39 0.98 1.66
CA ASP A 262 -6.27 0.12 0.49
C ASP A 262 -6.69 -1.32 0.84
N LEU A 263 -6.23 -1.85 1.98
CA LEU A 263 -6.62 -3.17 2.48
C LEU A 263 -8.13 -3.25 2.78
N ASP A 264 -8.75 -2.22 3.36
CA ASP A 264 -10.21 -2.19 3.58
C ASP A 264 -10.98 -2.22 2.25
N THR A 265 -10.43 -1.64 1.19
CA THR A 265 -11.03 -1.66 -0.15
C THR A 265 -10.89 -3.02 -0.79
N ILE A 266 -9.67 -3.58 -0.77
CA ILE A 266 -9.39 -4.94 -1.24
C ILE A 266 -10.27 -5.96 -0.51
N SER A 267 -10.42 -5.85 0.82
CA SER A 267 -11.25 -6.75 1.63
C SER A 267 -12.70 -6.79 1.14
N ARG A 268 -13.29 -5.64 0.80
CA ARG A 268 -14.65 -5.55 0.26
C ARG A 268 -14.77 -6.19 -1.12
N LEU A 269 -13.76 -6.02 -1.98
CA LEU A 269 -13.74 -6.63 -3.32
C LEU A 269 -13.57 -8.15 -3.24
N VAL A 270 -12.70 -8.62 -2.36
CA VAL A 270 -12.52 -10.05 -2.07
C VAL A 270 -13.80 -10.68 -1.52
N ALA A 271 -14.50 -10.01 -0.60
CA ALA A 271 -15.79 -10.47 -0.08
C ALA A 271 -16.83 -10.59 -1.20
N ARG A 272 -16.94 -9.58 -2.08
CA ARG A 272 -17.85 -9.61 -3.23
C ARG A 272 -17.56 -10.80 -4.16
N LEU A 273 -16.28 -11.06 -4.45
CA LEU A 273 -15.86 -12.20 -5.27
C LEU A 273 -16.12 -13.55 -4.58
N ASN A 274 -15.95 -13.62 -3.26
CA ASN A 274 -16.30 -14.79 -2.48
C ASN A 274 -17.79 -15.10 -2.57
N ASP A 275 -18.65 -14.09 -2.36
CA ASP A 275 -20.10 -14.23 -2.43
C ASP A 275 -20.56 -14.69 -3.82
N GLU A 276 -19.96 -14.16 -4.88
CA GLU A 276 -20.26 -14.58 -6.26
C GLU A 276 -19.81 -16.04 -6.51
N LEU A 277 -18.63 -16.44 -6.02
CA LEU A 277 -18.15 -17.83 -6.14
C LEU A 277 -19.05 -18.81 -5.37
N GLU A 278 -19.45 -18.46 -4.14
CA GLU A 278 -20.40 -19.25 -3.35
C GLU A 278 -21.78 -19.34 -4.02
N HIS A 279 -22.23 -18.25 -4.64
CA HIS A 279 -23.46 -18.22 -5.42
C HIS A 279 -23.38 -19.16 -6.63
N MET A 280 -22.29 -19.11 -7.39
CA MET A 280 -22.04 -20.01 -8.52
C MET A 280 -22.01 -21.47 -8.04
N GLU A 281 -21.33 -21.76 -6.93
CA GLU A 281 -21.31 -23.10 -6.34
C GLU A 281 -22.71 -23.61 -5.97
N ALA A 282 -23.52 -22.78 -5.31
CA ALA A 282 -24.89 -23.13 -4.94
C ALA A 282 -25.81 -23.35 -6.16
N LEU A 283 -25.60 -22.62 -7.26
CA LEU A 283 -26.29 -22.86 -8.53
C LEU A 283 -25.89 -24.21 -9.14
N MET A 284 -24.59 -24.52 -9.10
CA MET A 284 -24.05 -25.79 -9.63
C MET A 284 -24.55 -27.00 -8.82
N GLN A 285 -24.57 -26.91 -7.49
CA GLN A 285 -25.10 -27.98 -6.63
C GLN A 285 -26.59 -28.25 -6.91
N ARG A 286 -27.41 -27.20 -6.97
CA ARG A 286 -28.84 -27.33 -7.33
C ARG A 286 -29.06 -27.93 -8.71
N TRP A 287 -28.21 -27.62 -9.68
CA TRP A 287 -28.27 -28.23 -11.00
C TRP A 287 -28.00 -29.74 -10.95
N LEU A 288 -26.99 -30.14 -10.18
CA LEU A 288 -26.64 -31.55 -9.99
C LEU A 288 -27.78 -32.35 -9.34
N GLU A 289 -28.42 -31.77 -8.32
CA GLU A 289 -29.56 -32.37 -7.62
C GLU A 289 -30.78 -32.56 -8.53
N ARG A 290 -30.98 -31.69 -9.52
CA ARG A 290 -32.21 -31.65 -10.32
C ARG A 290 -32.30 -32.73 -11.40
N GLY A 291 -31.19 -33.37 -11.78
CA GLY A 291 -31.05 -34.70 -12.40
C GLY A 291 -32.00 -35.23 -13.51
N GLY A 292 -33.07 -34.55 -13.93
CA GLY A 292 -34.21 -35.14 -14.66
C GLY A 292 -34.68 -34.34 -15.89
N ASP A 293 -34.89 -33.03 -15.78
CA ASP A 293 -35.38 -32.17 -16.90
C ASP A 293 -34.23 -31.50 -17.68
N ARG A 294 -33.40 -32.34 -18.30
CA ARG A 294 -32.02 -32.01 -18.69
C ARG A 294 -31.83 -31.09 -19.90
N LEU A 295 -32.84 -30.86 -20.74
CA LEU A 295 -32.70 -30.02 -21.95
C LEU A 295 -33.02 -28.55 -21.66
N GLN A 296 -34.12 -28.26 -20.97
CA GLN A 296 -34.57 -26.90 -20.67
C GLN A 296 -33.70 -26.22 -19.60
N ALA A 297 -33.24 -26.98 -18.60
CA ALA A 297 -32.29 -26.51 -17.59
C ALA A 297 -30.90 -26.18 -18.16
N SER A 298 -30.54 -26.74 -19.33
CA SER A 298 -29.23 -26.50 -19.97
C SER A 298 -29.21 -25.19 -20.77
N GLU A 299 -30.30 -24.85 -21.47
CA GLU A 299 -30.43 -23.58 -22.21
C GLU A 299 -30.63 -22.38 -21.28
N GLU A 300 -31.42 -22.54 -20.21
CA GLU A 300 -31.66 -21.44 -19.27
C GLU A 300 -30.41 -21.11 -18.42
N MET A 301 -29.60 -22.12 -18.09
CA MET A 301 -28.28 -21.91 -17.48
C MET A 301 -27.29 -21.28 -18.47
N ALA A 302 -27.20 -21.76 -19.71
CA ALA A 302 -26.28 -21.20 -20.69
C ALA A 302 -26.54 -19.70 -20.97
N CYS A 303 -27.81 -19.29 -20.98
CA CYS A 303 -28.20 -17.88 -21.14
C CYS A 303 -28.02 -17.03 -19.87
N ARG A 304 -28.31 -17.54 -18.66
CA ARG A 304 -28.09 -16.79 -17.40
C ARG A 304 -26.61 -16.69 -17.03
N HIS A 305 -25.83 -17.74 -17.28
CA HIS A 305 -24.39 -17.78 -17.09
C HIS A 305 -23.69 -16.69 -17.91
N LYS A 306 -24.01 -16.58 -19.21
CA LYS A 306 -23.40 -15.59 -20.12
C LYS A 306 -23.59 -14.11 -19.69
N ARG A 307 -24.62 -13.78 -18.90
CA ARG A 307 -24.90 -12.42 -18.42
C ARG A 307 -24.24 -12.10 -17.08
N ASN A 308 -24.07 -13.08 -16.20
CA ASN A 308 -23.28 -12.96 -14.96
C ASN A 308 -21.76 -13.08 -15.21
N ASP A 309 -21.37 -13.71 -16.32
CA ASP A 309 -19.97 -13.98 -16.67
C ASP A 309 -19.13 -12.71 -16.88
N LEU A 310 -19.72 -11.67 -17.49
CA LEU A 310 -19.01 -10.40 -17.71
C LEU A 310 -18.78 -9.68 -16.37
N GLY A 311 -19.78 -9.68 -15.49
CA GLY A 311 -19.68 -9.04 -14.17
C GLY A 311 -18.63 -9.68 -13.27
N PHE A 312 -18.50 -11.01 -13.28
CA PHE A 312 -17.49 -11.69 -12.46
C PHE A 312 -16.05 -11.41 -12.94
N ILE A 313 -15.82 -11.44 -14.25
CA ILE A 313 -14.51 -11.07 -14.81
C ILE A 313 -14.19 -9.60 -14.53
N GLU A 314 -15.17 -8.70 -14.65
CA GLU A 314 -15.00 -7.29 -14.29
C GLU A 314 -14.65 -7.11 -12.80
N GLN A 315 -15.25 -7.88 -11.88
CA GLN A 315 -14.89 -7.86 -10.47
C GLN A 315 -13.45 -8.37 -10.21
N LEU A 316 -13.01 -9.39 -10.94
CA LEU A 316 -11.62 -9.86 -10.87
C LEU A 316 -10.64 -8.81 -11.40
N ASP A 317 -11.01 -8.12 -12.49
CA ASP A 317 -10.23 -7.02 -13.06
C ASP A 317 -10.17 -5.82 -12.08
N GLU A 318 -11.28 -5.48 -11.42
CA GLU A 318 -11.35 -4.44 -10.38
C GLU A 318 -10.45 -4.77 -9.17
N LEU A 319 -10.49 -6.02 -8.69
CA LEU A 319 -9.62 -6.47 -7.61
C LEU A 319 -8.14 -6.40 -8.02
N GLU A 320 -7.80 -6.90 -9.21
CA GLU A 320 -6.43 -6.85 -9.72
C GLU A 320 -5.91 -5.40 -9.82
N GLU A 321 -6.73 -4.48 -10.32
CA GLU A 321 -6.38 -3.05 -10.39
C GLU A 321 -6.07 -2.47 -8.99
N HIS A 322 -6.93 -2.74 -8.01
CA HIS A 322 -6.72 -2.26 -6.64
C HIS A 322 -5.50 -2.88 -5.96
N LEU A 323 -5.15 -4.13 -6.27
CA LEU A 323 -3.92 -4.75 -5.78
C LEU A 323 -2.67 -4.04 -6.34
N TYR A 324 -2.68 -3.71 -7.63
CA TYR A 324 -1.61 -2.93 -8.24
C TYR A 324 -1.49 -1.52 -7.67
N LEU A 325 -2.62 -0.84 -7.45
CA LEU A 325 -2.64 0.47 -6.79
C LEU A 325 -2.06 0.40 -5.37
N CYS A 326 -2.43 -0.62 -4.59
CA CYS A 326 -1.89 -0.85 -3.26
C CYS A 326 -0.36 -1.02 -3.29
N PHE A 327 0.18 -1.82 -4.22
CA PHE A 327 1.63 -1.95 -4.44
C PHE A 327 2.30 -0.59 -4.71
N MET A 328 1.73 0.22 -5.59
CA MET A 328 2.26 1.57 -5.91
C MET A 328 2.31 2.45 -4.67
N THR A 329 1.23 2.45 -3.89
CA THR A 329 1.12 3.23 -2.66
C THR A 329 2.12 2.77 -1.60
N ILE A 330 2.34 1.46 -1.47
CA ILE A 330 3.35 0.87 -0.58
C ILE A 330 4.73 1.42 -0.93
N ASN A 331 5.16 1.29 -2.19
CA ASN A 331 6.49 1.72 -2.63
C ASN A 331 6.68 3.24 -2.50
N ARG A 332 5.67 4.03 -2.89
CA ARG A 332 5.70 5.48 -2.71
C ARG A 332 5.87 5.84 -1.23
N SER A 333 5.12 5.19 -0.36
CA SER A 333 5.18 5.46 1.09
C SER A 333 6.53 5.06 1.69
N ARG A 334 7.07 3.90 1.31
CA ARG A 334 8.41 3.45 1.75
C ARG A 334 9.50 4.44 1.34
N ASN A 335 9.47 4.90 0.10
CA ASN A 335 10.40 5.91 -0.41
C ASN A 335 10.31 7.25 0.33
N LEU A 336 9.11 7.71 0.66
CA LEU A 336 8.93 8.93 1.48
C LEU A 336 9.53 8.78 2.87
N VAL A 337 9.33 7.63 3.53
CA VAL A 337 9.92 7.39 4.85
C VAL A 337 11.45 7.33 4.78
N ILE A 338 12.01 6.70 3.74
CA ILE A 338 13.46 6.68 3.53
C ILE A 338 14.02 8.06 3.28
N LYS A 339 13.35 8.89 2.49
CA LYS A 339 13.74 10.29 2.29
C LYS A 339 13.83 11.05 3.62
N GLU A 340 12.85 10.87 4.51
CA GLU A 340 12.89 11.47 5.85
C GLU A 340 14.02 10.91 6.73
N ILE A 341 14.36 9.63 6.60
CA ILE A 341 15.49 9.00 7.30
C ILE A 341 16.80 9.63 6.81
N LEU A 342 17.04 9.68 5.50
CA LEU A 342 18.28 10.19 4.91
C LEU A 342 18.47 11.70 5.13
N ASN A 343 17.40 12.50 5.02
CA ASN A 343 17.44 13.93 5.33
C ASN A 343 17.81 14.20 6.79
N SER A 344 17.46 13.29 7.69
CA SER A 344 17.79 13.38 9.11
C SER A 344 19.27 13.11 9.41
N ASP A 345 19.96 12.38 8.54
CA ASP A 345 21.37 12.00 8.68
C ASP A 345 22.33 13.01 8.03
N ASN A 346 22.03 13.48 6.82
CA ASN A 346 22.86 14.47 6.10
C ASN A 346 23.03 15.78 6.88
N SER A 347 22.03 16.16 7.68
CA SER A 347 22.07 17.36 8.52
C SER A 347 22.84 17.17 9.84
N ASN A 348 23.19 15.94 10.23
CA ASN A 348 24.08 15.68 11.37
C ASN A 348 25.57 15.74 10.97
N LEU A 349 25.87 15.64 9.67
CA LEU A 349 27.23 15.78 9.11
C LEU A 349 27.65 17.24 8.92
N VAL A 350 26.71 18.15 8.65
CA VAL A 350 26.99 19.59 8.50
C VAL A 350 27.11 20.32 9.85
N ALA A 351 26.64 19.70 10.94
CA ALA A 351 26.65 20.27 12.29
C ALA A 351 27.84 19.79 13.15
N LYS A 352 28.83 19.14 12.54
CA LYS A 352 30.05 18.63 13.16
C LYS A 352 31.24 19.27 12.46
#